data_AF-A0A952B557-F1
#
_entry.id   AF-A0A952B557-F1
#
_cell.length_a   1.000
_cell.length_b   1.000
_cell.length_c   1.000
_cell.angle_alpha   90.00
_cell.angle_beta   90.00
_cell.angle_gamma   90.00
#
_symmetry.space_group_name_H-M   'P 1'
#
loop_
_entity.id
_entity.type
_entity.pdbx_description
1 polymer ?
#
loop_
_entity_poly.entity_id
_entity_poly.type
_entity_poly.pdbx_seq_one_letter_code
_entity_poly.pdbx_strand_id
1 'polypeptide(L)'
;MSKRMKAGKLLSRFIRQIAEEETEFVKDEDGEDRMATKAEALARQIWKQALGFTEMKVTDPSLPPVEIEHQPDQKMLALLYDRMEGRAATATEDETLRPSTAQKITEQGKKRIGALLGDLSDGHTSETNS
;
A
#
# COMPACT_ATOMS: atom_id res chain seq x y z
N MET A 1 4.70 36.19 4.88
CA MET A 1 4.85 34.71 4.90
C MET A 1 5.53 34.29 6.19
N SER A 2 4.89 33.43 7.00
CA SER A 2 5.43 33.00 8.31
C SER A 2 6.72 32.18 8.16
N LYS A 3 7.63 32.24 9.14
CA LYS A 3 8.90 31.47 9.19
C LYS A 3 8.64 29.96 9.02
N ARG A 4 7.51 29.45 9.55
CA ARG A 4 7.09 28.04 9.39
C ARG A 4 6.78 27.68 7.92
N MET A 5 6.11 28.58 7.20
CA MET A 5 5.79 28.37 5.78
C MET A 5 7.05 28.31 4.91
N LYS A 6 8.08 29.11 5.23
CA LYS A 6 9.37 29.08 4.53
C LYS A 6 10.11 27.76 4.79
N ALA A 7 10.12 27.28 6.02
CA ALA A 7 10.73 26.00 6.39
C ALA A 7 10.06 24.80 5.69
N GLY A 8 8.72 24.78 5.63
CA GLY A 8 7.98 23.72 4.94
C GLY A 8 8.28 23.64 3.44
N LYS A 9 8.42 24.79 2.77
CA LYS A 9 8.84 24.84 1.35
C LYS A 9 10.25 24.30 1.14
N LEU A 10 11.17 24.63 2.04
CA LEU A 10 12.55 24.18 1.95
C LEU A 10 12.66 22.67 2.18
N LEU A 11 11.97 22.14 3.19
CA LEU A 11 11.87 20.70 3.42
C LEU A 11 11.28 19.97 2.20
N SER A 12 10.19 20.49 1.64
CA SER A 12 9.56 19.90 0.45
C SER A 12 10.49 19.89 -0.77
N ARG A 13 11.41 20.86 -0.86
CA ARG A 13 12.45 20.88 -1.89
C ARG A 13 13.47 19.77 -1.65
N PHE A 14 13.99 19.65 -0.44
CA PHE A 14 14.98 18.61 -0.12
C PHE A 14 14.40 17.21 -0.29
N ILE A 15 13.15 16.98 0.12
CA ILE A 15 12.48 15.69 -0.10
C ILE A 15 12.38 15.37 -1.59
N ARG A 16 12.03 16.34 -2.44
CA ARG A 16 11.99 16.14 -3.89
C ARG A 16 13.36 15.80 -4.48
N GLN A 17 14.39 16.52 -4.06
CA GLN A 17 15.76 16.27 -4.51
C GLN A 17 16.22 14.86 -4.12
N ILE A 18 15.99 14.45 -2.87
CA ILE A 18 16.34 13.11 -2.39
C ILE A 18 15.54 12.04 -3.14
N ALA A 19 14.27 12.31 -3.43
CA ALA A 19 13.41 11.37 -4.15
C ALA A 19 13.92 11.06 -5.57
N GLU A 20 14.63 11.99 -6.19
CA GLU A 20 15.23 11.86 -7.52
C GLU A 20 16.59 11.13 -7.52
N GLU A 21 17.22 10.91 -6.35
CA GLU A 21 18.49 10.20 -6.26
C GLU A 21 18.34 8.72 -6.63
N GLU A 22 19.30 8.17 -7.38
CA GLU A 22 19.37 6.74 -7.70
C GLU A 22 19.82 5.91 -6.49
N THR A 23 19.31 4.68 -6.35
CA THR A 23 19.58 3.86 -5.16
C THR A 23 19.82 2.37 -5.40
N GLU A 24 19.09 1.72 -6.30
CA GLU A 24 19.19 0.26 -6.48
C GLU A 24 18.93 -0.15 -7.94
N PHE A 25 19.48 -1.29 -8.36
CA PHE A 25 19.18 -1.86 -9.67
C PHE A 25 17.82 -2.53 -9.65
N VAL A 26 17.01 -2.22 -10.66
CA VAL A 26 15.74 -2.89 -10.94
C VAL A 26 15.72 -3.35 -12.39
N LYS A 27 14.98 -4.42 -12.64
CA LYS A 27 14.66 -4.86 -13.99
C LYS A 27 13.59 -3.96 -14.59
N ASP A 28 13.81 -3.50 -15.81
CA ASP A 28 12.77 -2.84 -16.61
C ASP A 28 11.85 -3.87 -17.30
N GLU A 29 10.94 -3.37 -18.14
CA GLU A 29 9.96 -4.21 -18.86
C GLU A 29 10.63 -5.15 -19.88
N ASP A 30 11.82 -4.79 -20.37
CA ASP A 30 12.60 -5.56 -21.33
C ASP A 30 13.58 -6.53 -20.63
N GLY A 31 13.69 -6.47 -19.30
CA GLY A 31 14.55 -7.33 -18.48
C GLY A 31 15.98 -6.82 -18.33
N GLU A 32 16.25 -5.58 -18.75
CA GLU A 32 17.54 -4.93 -18.60
C GLU A 32 17.69 -4.28 -17.21
N ASP A 33 18.93 -4.22 -16.72
CA ASP A 33 19.23 -3.57 -15.44
C ASP A 33 19.24 -2.05 -15.61
N ARG A 34 18.42 -1.37 -14.81
CA ARG A 34 18.45 0.08 -14.68
C ARG A 34 18.48 0.51 -13.23
N MET A 35 19.01 1.70 -12.97
CA MET A 35 18.94 2.31 -11.65
C MET A 35 17.51 2.82 -11.39
N ALA A 36 16.96 2.46 -10.23
CA ALA A 36 15.73 3.04 -9.69
C ALA A 36 16.05 4.28 -8.87
N THR A 37 15.17 5.28 -8.95
CA THR A 37 15.17 6.42 -8.03
C THR A 37 14.68 6.00 -6.64
N LYS A 38 15.02 6.75 -5.60
CA LYS A 38 14.49 6.54 -4.24
C LYS A 38 12.96 6.65 -4.19
N ALA A 39 12.37 7.51 -5.01
CA ALA A 39 10.91 7.60 -5.15
C ALA A 39 10.32 6.27 -5.64
N GLU A 40 10.94 5.67 -6.66
CA GLU A 40 10.50 4.41 -7.23
C GLU A 40 10.72 3.24 -6.26
N ALA A 41 11.91 3.15 -5.65
CA ALA A 41 12.23 2.15 -4.63
C ALA A 41 11.21 2.19 -3.48
N LEU A 42 10.88 3.40 -3.00
CA LEU A 42 9.87 3.58 -1.96
C LEU A 42 8.48 3.15 -2.44
N ALA A 43 8.09 3.47 -3.67
CA ALA A 43 6.80 3.03 -4.23
C ALA A 43 6.71 1.50 -4.28
N ARG A 44 7.78 0.82 -4.72
CA ARG A 44 7.88 -0.65 -4.72
C ARG A 44 7.76 -1.23 -3.31
N GLN A 45 8.39 -0.59 -2.32
CA GLN A 45 8.29 -1.01 -0.92
C GLN A 45 6.88 -0.83 -0.35
N ILE A 46 6.19 0.27 -0.70
CA ILE A 46 4.79 0.48 -0.31
C ILE A 46 3.90 -0.63 -0.89
N TRP A 47 4.09 -0.99 -2.15
CA TRP A 47 3.39 -2.12 -2.77
C TRP A 47 3.68 -3.44 -2.07
N LYS A 48 4.95 -3.73 -1.78
CA LYS A 48 5.35 -4.94 -1.04
C LYS A 48 4.67 -5.02 0.33
N GLN A 49 4.62 -3.93 1.08
CA GLN A 49 3.92 -3.89 2.37
C GLN A 49 2.41 -4.00 2.23
N ALA A 50 1.81 -3.35 1.23
CA ALA A 50 0.37 -3.39 0.99
C ALA A 50 -0.15 -4.80 0.64
N LEU A 51 0.67 -5.60 -0.05
CA LEU A 51 0.33 -6.98 -0.41
C LEU A 51 0.68 -8.00 0.67
N GLY A 52 1.48 -7.61 1.67
CA GLY A 52 2.13 -8.55 2.55
C GLY A 52 3.29 -9.27 1.85
N PHE A 53 4.25 -9.75 2.62
CA PHE A 53 5.39 -10.48 2.09
C PHE A 53 5.98 -11.40 3.14
N THR A 54 6.69 -12.41 2.68
CA THR A 54 7.44 -13.31 3.54
C THR A 54 8.93 -13.04 3.40
N GLU A 55 9.67 -13.04 4.50
CA GLU A 55 11.13 -12.91 4.48
C GLU A 55 11.80 -13.96 5.37
N MET A 56 12.97 -14.42 4.94
CA MET A 56 13.82 -15.29 5.75
C MET A 56 14.76 -14.43 6.58
N LYS A 57 14.65 -14.50 7.90
CA LYS A 57 15.49 -13.75 8.82
C LYS A 57 16.45 -14.69 9.54
N VAL A 58 17.75 -14.43 9.39
CA VAL A 58 18.78 -15.06 10.23
C VAL A 58 18.89 -14.23 11.51
N THR A 59 18.36 -14.76 12.61
CA THR A 59 18.44 -14.12 13.93
C THR A 59 19.71 -14.50 14.69
N ASP A 60 20.22 -15.72 14.45
CA ASP A 60 21.47 -16.24 14.97
C ASP A 60 22.19 -17.00 13.84
N PRO A 61 23.47 -16.71 13.52
CA PRO A 61 24.23 -17.41 12.49
C PRO A 61 24.37 -18.93 12.71
N SER A 62 24.15 -19.40 13.94
CA SER A 62 24.21 -20.82 14.30
C SER A 62 22.86 -21.55 14.17
N LEU A 63 21.77 -20.83 13.90
CA LEU A 63 20.42 -21.38 13.74
C LEU A 63 19.94 -21.27 12.29
N PRO A 64 19.06 -22.17 11.84
CA PRO A 64 18.44 -22.04 10.52
C PRO A 64 17.66 -20.72 10.41
N PRO A 65 17.59 -20.11 9.21
CA PRO A 65 16.81 -18.91 8.99
C PRO A 65 15.33 -19.13 9.35
N VAL A 66 14.72 -18.16 10.02
CA VAL A 66 13.30 -18.21 10.39
C VAL A 66 12.49 -17.49 9.32
N GLU A 67 11.43 -18.13 8.83
CA GLU A 67 10.46 -17.52 7.94
C GLU A 67 9.54 -16.58 8.74
N ILE A 68 9.44 -15.33 8.32
CA ILE A 68 8.58 -14.31 8.93
C ILE A 68 7.57 -13.87 7.89
N GLU A 69 6.30 -14.10 8.18
CA GLU A 69 5.17 -13.62 7.39
C GLU A 69 4.73 -12.23 7.84
N HIS A 70 4.75 -11.27 6.93
CA HIS A 70 4.23 -9.93 7.14
C HIS A 70 2.86 -9.81 6.46
N GLN A 71 1.81 -9.60 7.26
CA GLN A 71 0.45 -9.44 6.77
C GLN A 71 0.29 -8.14 5.96
N PRO A 72 -0.67 -8.09 5.01
CA PRO A 72 -0.99 -6.89 4.24
C PRO A 72 -1.22 -5.64 5.10
N ASP A 73 -0.46 -4.56 4.88
CA ASP A 73 -0.64 -3.29 5.58
C ASP A 73 -1.77 -2.46 4.95
N GLN A 74 -2.89 -2.35 5.68
CA GLN A 74 -4.07 -1.61 5.26
C GLN A 74 -3.81 -0.11 5.05
N LYS A 75 -2.83 0.50 5.73
CA LYS A 75 -2.47 1.90 5.54
C LYS A 75 -1.74 2.12 4.22
N MET A 76 -0.87 1.19 3.84
CA MET A 76 -0.18 1.24 2.55
C MET A 76 -1.15 1.01 1.40
N LEU A 77 -2.08 0.06 1.59
CA LEU A 77 -3.18 -0.18 0.66
C LEU A 77 -4.06 1.06 0.48
N ALA A 78 -4.44 1.75 1.57
CA ALA A 78 -5.16 3.03 1.51
C ALA A 78 -4.40 4.12 0.76
N LEU A 79 -3.12 4.28 1.08
CA LEU A 79 -2.26 5.26 0.42
C LEU A 79 -2.20 5.02 -1.09
N LEU A 80 -2.08 3.77 -1.53
CA LEU A 80 -2.06 3.41 -2.95
C LEU A 80 -3.39 3.75 -3.63
N TYR A 81 -4.53 3.40 -3.03
CA TYR A 81 -5.84 3.76 -3.59
C TYR A 81 -6.02 5.27 -3.72
N ASP A 82 -5.61 6.04 -2.71
CA ASP A 82 -5.68 7.50 -2.77
C ASP A 82 -4.85 8.07 -3.93
N ARG A 83 -3.67 7.49 -4.19
CA ARG A 83 -2.81 7.93 -5.30
C ARG A 83 -3.36 7.52 -6.67
N MET A 84 -3.90 6.31 -6.81
CA MET A 84 -4.48 5.82 -8.07
C MET A 84 -5.81 6.51 -8.42
N GLU A 85 -6.67 6.79 -7.43
CA GLU A 85 -7.94 7.50 -7.62
C GLU A 85 -7.76 9.03 -7.83
N GLY A 86 -6.52 9.53 -7.84
CA GLY A 86 -6.23 10.96 -8.01
C GLY A 86 -6.54 11.81 -6.77
N ARG A 87 -6.70 11.22 -5.58
CA ARG A 87 -6.78 11.93 -4.29
C ARG A 87 -5.39 12.33 -3.77
N ALA A 88 -4.54 12.81 -4.66
CA ALA A 88 -3.23 13.34 -4.28
C ALA A 88 -3.32 14.85 -4.01
N ALA A 89 -3.44 15.17 -2.72
CA ALA A 89 -3.43 16.48 -2.03
C ALA A 89 -4.81 17.19 -1.95
N THR A 90 -5.19 17.81 -0.83
CA THR A 90 -4.42 18.77 -0.03
C THR A 90 -4.88 18.87 1.43
N ALA A 91 -3.94 19.27 2.30
CA ALA A 91 -4.21 19.95 3.56
C ALA A 91 -4.89 21.32 3.33
N THR A 92 -6.12 21.30 2.83
CA THR A 92 -7.00 22.47 2.67
C THR A 92 -8.38 22.09 3.19
N GLU A 93 -8.59 22.37 4.47
CA GLU A 93 -9.82 22.80 5.18
C GLU A 93 -11.19 22.12 4.94
N ASP A 94 -11.35 21.09 4.10
CA ASP A 94 -12.67 20.50 3.79
C ASP A 94 -12.76 18.98 4.06
N GLU A 95 -12.13 18.51 5.14
CA GLU A 95 -12.09 17.08 5.51
C GLU A 95 -13.37 16.52 6.16
N THR A 96 -14.39 17.33 6.46
CA THR A 96 -15.48 16.90 7.37
C THR A 96 -16.61 16.11 6.72
N LEU A 97 -16.69 16.02 5.38
CA LEU A 97 -17.87 15.44 4.70
C LEU A 97 -17.61 14.23 3.78
N ARG A 98 -16.37 13.75 3.64
CA ARG A 98 -16.07 12.61 2.76
C ARG A 98 -15.56 11.42 3.56
N PRO A 99 -16.11 10.20 3.35
CA PRO A 99 -15.63 9.02 4.05
C PRO A 99 -14.15 8.82 3.78
N SER A 100 -13.41 8.52 4.84
CA SER A 100 -11.96 8.33 4.79
C SER A 100 -11.64 7.09 3.97
N THR A 101 -10.44 7.04 3.41
CA THR A 101 -10.02 5.91 2.56
C THR A 101 -9.99 4.59 3.34
N ALA A 102 -9.68 4.66 4.64
CA ALA A 102 -9.83 3.52 5.55
C ALA A 102 -11.29 3.02 5.67
N GLN A 103 -12.27 3.93 5.69
CA GLN A 103 -13.70 3.55 5.69
C GLN A 103 -14.08 2.89 4.36
N LYS A 104 -13.63 3.42 3.22
CA LYS A 104 -13.88 2.80 1.90
C LYS A 104 -13.31 1.38 1.80
N ILE A 105 -12.10 1.16 2.28
CA ILE A 105 -11.46 -0.17 2.29
C ILE A 105 -12.25 -1.14 3.15
N THR A 106 -12.66 -0.68 4.33
CA THR A 106 -13.49 -1.49 5.24
C THR A 106 -14.81 -1.88 4.57
N GLU A 107 -15.48 -0.94 3.89
CA GLU A 107 -16.72 -1.20 3.16
C GLU A 107 -16.52 -2.13 1.96
N GLN A 108 -15.42 -2.00 1.21
CA GLN A 108 -15.09 -2.95 0.14
C GLN A 108 -14.78 -4.35 0.71
N GLY A 109 -14.07 -4.44 1.83
CA GLY A 109 -13.81 -5.69 2.53
C GLY A 109 -15.10 -6.37 2.96
N LYS A 110 -16.02 -5.63 3.59
CA LYS A 110 -17.37 -6.11 3.93
C LYS A 110 -18.13 -6.60 2.70
N LYS A 111 -18.09 -5.86 1.58
CA LYS A 111 -18.76 -6.25 0.34
C LYS A 111 -18.22 -7.56 -0.24
N ARG A 112 -16.90 -7.76 -0.21
CA ARG A 112 -16.25 -9.02 -0.66
C ARG A 112 -16.63 -10.20 0.24
N ILE A 113 -16.59 -10.01 1.55
CA ILE A 113 -16.97 -11.05 2.52
C ILE A 113 -18.46 -11.39 2.39
N GLY A 114 -19.32 -10.39 2.23
CA GLY A 114 -20.75 -10.57 2.02
C GLY A 114 -21.07 -11.31 0.72
N ALA A 115 -20.34 -11.04 -0.36
CA ALA A 115 -20.48 -11.78 -1.61
C ALA A 115 -20.07 -13.26 -1.45
N LEU A 116 -18.98 -13.54 -0.73
CA LEU A 116 -18.53 -14.90 -0.44
C LEU A 116 -19.51 -15.68 0.46
N LEU A 117 -20.12 -15.02 1.46
CA LEU A 117 -21.11 -15.65 2.32
C LEU A 117 -22.47 -15.86 1.63
N GLY A 118 -22.88 -14.94 0.76
CA GLY A 118 -24.11 -15.07 -0.03
C GLY A 118 -24.04 -16.21 -1.05
N ASP A 119 -22.88 -16.39 -1.67
CA ASP A 119 -22.63 -17.48 -2.62
C ASP A 119 -22.61 -18.87 -1.93
N LEU A 120 -22.22 -18.92 -0.66
CA LEU A 120 -22.28 -20.14 0.17
C LEU A 120 -23.69 -20.46 0.70
N SER A 121 -24.60 -19.48 0.79
CA SER A 121 -25.97 -19.71 1.27
C SER A 121 -26.93 -20.23 0.21
N ASP A 122 -26.63 -20.05 -1.08
CA ASP A 122 -27.50 -20.46 -2.20
C ASP A 122 -27.27 -21.91 -2.66
N GLY A 123 -26.31 -22.63 -2.07
CA GLY A 123 -25.97 -24.02 -2.43
C GLY A 123 -26.75 -25.12 -1.70
N HIS A 124 -27.80 -24.80 -0.92
CA HIS A 124 -28.43 -25.81 -0.03
C HIS A 124 -29.95 -25.73 0.11
N THR A 125 -30.72 -25.63 -0.98
CA THR A 125 -32.17 -25.92 -0.96
C THR A 125 -32.71 -26.41 -2.31
N SER A 126 -32.32 -27.60 -2.77
CA SER A 126 -33.20 -28.38 -3.65
C SER A 126 -32.79 -29.85 -3.69
N GLU A 127 -33.29 -30.65 -2.75
CA GLU A 127 -33.58 -32.07 -2.99
C GLU A 127 -34.38 -32.60 -1.79
N THR A 128 -35.69 -32.76 -1.98
CA THR A 128 -36.53 -33.88 -1.52
C THR A 128 -38.00 -33.47 -1.59
N ASN A 129 -38.71 -34.01 -2.59
CA ASN A 129 -40.03 -34.60 -2.40
C ASN A 129 -40.39 -35.38 -3.67
N SER A 130 -40.32 -36.71 -3.56
CA SER A 130 -41.01 -37.67 -4.43
C SER A 130 -42.36 -38.00 -3.80
#